data_AF-Q5QIH3-F1
#
_entry.id   AF-Q5QIH3-F1
#
_cell.length_a   1.000
_cell.length_b   1.000
_cell.length_c   1.000
_cell.angle_alpha   90.00
_cell.angle_beta   90.00
_cell.angle_gamma   90.00
#
_symmetry.space_group_name_H-M   'P 1'
#
loop_
_entity.id
_entity.type
_entity.pdbx_description
1 polymer ?
#
loop_
_entity_poly.entity_id
_entity_poly.type
_entity_poly.pdbx_seq_one_letter_code
_entity_poly.pdbx_strand_id
1 'polypeptide(L)'
;DIRLKELRIYTDYGRCSRPLFIVEKQRLLIKKKDIHALQQRETPEEGGWHDLVAKGFIEYIDTEEEETTMISMTINDLVQARVNPEEAYSETYTHCEIHPSLILGVCASIIPFPDHNQSPRNTYQSA
;
A
#
# COMPACT_ATOMS: atom_id res chain seq x y z
N ASP A 1 4.93 20.00 -5.28
CA ASP A 1 3.54 20.50 -5.39
C ASP A 1 3.36 21.30 -6.67
N ILE A 2 2.45 20.87 -7.55
CA ILE A 2 2.15 21.52 -8.84
C ILE A 2 1.62 22.95 -8.62
N ARG A 3 0.86 23.20 -7.55
CA ARG A 3 0.30 24.52 -7.23
C ARG A 3 1.39 25.52 -6.87
N LEU A 4 2.39 25.07 -6.11
CA LEU A 4 3.53 25.88 -5.68
C LEU A 4 4.68 25.89 -6.69
N LYS A 5 4.61 25.06 -7.74
CA LYS A 5 5.70 24.85 -8.72
C LYS A 5 7.03 24.50 -8.04
N GLU A 6 6.96 23.68 -7.01
CA GLU A 6 8.10 23.31 -6.17
C GLU A 6 8.34 21.80 -6.20
N LEU A 7 9.61 21.40 -6.30
CA LEU A 7 10.07 20.03 -6.12
C LEU A 7 10.94 19.97 -4.86
N ARG A 8 10.55 19.13 -3.90
CA ARG A 8 11.32 18.87 -2.69
C ARG A 8 11.86 17.45 -2.75
N ILE A 9 13.14 17.29 -2.43
CA ILE A 9 13.81 15.99 -2.39
C ILE A 9 14.44 15.86 -1.01
N TYR A 10 14.09 14.80 -0.31
CA TYR A 10 14.56 14.52 1.03
C TYR A 10 15.37 13.22 1.06
N THR A 11 16.52 13.27 1.71
CA THR A 11 17.45 12.13 1.90
C THR A 11 17.90 11.99 3.35
N ASP A 12 17.16 12.60 4.27
CA ASP A 12 17.34 12.51 5.71
C ASP A 12 16.91 11.14 6.24
N TYR A 13 17.52 10.75 7.36
CA TYR A 13 17.25 9.49 8.05
C TYR A 13 16.12 9.68 9.07
N GLY A 14 15.45 8.58 9.45
CA GLY A 14 14.43 8.58 10.50
C GLY A 14 13.01 8.94 10.06
N ARG A 15 12.79 9.19 8.76
CA ARG A 15 11.45 9.30 8.19
C ARG A 15 10.73 7.95 8.23
N CYS A 16 9.45 7.98 8.56
CA CYS A 16 8.58 6.82 8.48
C CYS A 16 8.10 6.64 7.05
N SER A 17 8.32 5.47 6.47
CA SER A 17 7.84 5.11 5.15
C SER A 17 7.09 3.78 5.19
N ARG A 18 6.10 3.61 4.32
CA ARG A 18 5.34 2.36 4.19
C ARG A 18 5.33 1.86 2.75
N PRO A 19 5.43 0.55 2.52
CA PRO A 19 5.42 0.00 1.16
C PRO A 19 3.99 -0.11 0.61
N LEU A 20 3.80 0.34 -0.63
CA LEU A 20 2.55 0.26 -1.37
C LEU A 20 2.76 -0.38 -2.74
N PHE A 21 1.70 -0.96 -3.31
CA PHE A 21 1.75 -1.43 -4.70
C PHE A 21 1.63 -0.26 -5.66
N ILE A 22 2.47 -0.27 -6.70
CA ILE A 22 2.40 0.73 -7.77
C ILE A 22 1.23 0.41 -8.71
N VAL A 23 0.43 1.42 -9.02
CA VAL A 23 -0.71 1.36 -9.94
C VAL A 23 -0.42 2.19 -11.18
N GLU A 24 -0.63 1.60 -12.35
CA GLU A 24 -0.57 2.32 -13.62
C GLU A 24 -1.87 2.08 -14.40
N LYS A 25 -2.53 3.17 -14.84
CA LYS A 25 -3.79 3.10 -15.62
C LYS A 25 -4.85 2.20 -14.97
N GLN A 26 -5.07 2.37 -13.66
CA GLN A 26 -6.04 1.59 -12.90
C GLN A 26 -5.78 0.07 -12.92
N ARG A 27 -4.51 -0.31 -12.97
CA ARG A 27 -4.04 -1.69 -12.89
C ARG A 27 -2.80 -1.76 -12.02
N LEU A 28 -2.75 -2.78 -11.18
CA LEU A 28 -1.53 -3.11 -10.45
C LEU A 28 -0.44 -3.54 -11.42
N LEU A 29 0.79 -3.09 -11.17
CA LEU A 29 1.95 -3.56 -11.93
C LEU A 29 2.30 -5.01 -11.61
N ILE A 30 2.14 -5.41 -10.34
CA ILE A 30 2.31 -6.80 -9.91
C ILE A 30 1.20 -7.69 -10.50
N LYS A 31 1.58 -8.83 -11.06
CA LYS A 31 0.64 -9.80 -11.64
C LYS A 31 0.65 -11.11 -10.87
N LYS A 32 -0.39 -11.92 -11.08
CA LYS A 32 -0.49 -13.26 -10.47
C LYS A 32 0.72 -14.16 -10.75
N LYS A 33 1.34 -14.04 -11.93
CA LYS A 33 2.56 -14.78 -12.28
C LYS A 33 3.71 -14.49 -11.30
N ASP A 34 3.84 -13.24 -10.85
CA ASP A 34 4.93 -12.79 -9.99
C ASP A 34 4.67 -13.28 -8.54
N ILE A 35 3.41 -13.32 -8.14
CA ILE A 35 2.96 -13.90 -6.86
C ILE A 35 3.22 -15.43 -6.85
N HIS A 36 2.91 -16.13 -7.95
CA HIS A 36 3.18 -17.56 -8.04
C HIS A 36 4.68 -17.86 -8.01
N ALA A 37 5.49 -17.05 -8.69
CA ALA A 37 6.95 -17.16 -8.61
C ALA A 37 7.45 -16.94 -7.17
N LEU A 38 6.91 -15.96 -6.44
CA LEU A 38 7.23 -15.71 -5.04
C LEU A 38 6.86 -16.88 -4.12
N GLN A 39 5.73 -17.56 -4.39
CA GLN A 39 5.27 -18.72 -3.61
C GLN A 39 6.10 -19.99 -3.87
N GLN A 40 6.62 -20.15 -5.08
CA GLN A 40 7.39 -21.34 -5.50
C GLN A 40 8.90 -21.20 -5.23
N ARG A 41 9.35 -20.13 -4.58
CA ARG A 41 10.76 -19.91 -4.31
C ARG A 41 11.33 -21.03 -3.42
N GLU A 42 12.44 -21.61 -3.84
CA GLU A 42 13.16 -22.63 -3.06
C GLU A 42 14.13 -21.99 -2.06
N THR A 43 14.70 -20.83 -2.41
CA THR A 43 15.62 -20.08 -1.55
C THR A 43 15.01 -18.73 -1.13
N PRO A 44 15.36 -18.20 0.05
CA PRO A 44 14.88 -16.89 0.50
C PRO A 44 15.46 -15.71 -0.31
N GLU A 45 16.63 -15.93 -0.92
CA GLU A 45 17.44 -14.91 -1.59
C GLU A 45 17.01 -14.65 -3.03
N GLU A 46 16.49 -15.66 -3.72
CA GLU A 46 15.97 -15.51 -5.09
C GLU A 46 14.50 -15.09 -5.09
N GLY A 47 14.19 -13.97 -5.76
CA GLY A 47 12.81 -13.50 -5.92
C GLY A 47 12.14 -13.00 -4.65
N GLY A 48 12.93 -12.62 -3.62
CA GLY A 48 12.43 -12.08 -2.37
C GLY A 48 11.91 -10.63 -2.48
N TRP A 49 11.65 -10.01 -1.33
CA TRP A 49 11.11 -8.64 -1.25
C TRP A 49 11.94 -7.59 -2.02
N HIS A 50 13.27 -7.65 -1.90
CA HIS A 50 14.18 -6.74 -2.59
C HIS A 50 14.03 -6.79 -4.11
N ASP A 51 13.73 -7.96 -4.67
CA ASP A 51 13.52 -8.12 -6.11
C ASP A 51 12.17 -7.51 -6.54
N LEU A 52 11.13 -7.60 -5.71
CA LEU A 52 9.84 -6.94 -5.96
C LEU A 52 9.97 -5.41 -5.98
N VAL A 53 10.77 -4.86 -5.06
CA VAL A 53 11.08 -3.43 -5.01
C VAL A 53 11.93 -3.03 -6.23
N ALA A 54 12.98 -3.79 -6.55
CA ALA A 54 13.85 -3.51 -7.69
C ALA A 54 13.13 -3.59 -9.05
N LYS A 55 12.13 -4.48 -9.17
CA LYS A 55 11.26 -4.59 -10.35
C LYS A 55 10.23 -3.46 -10.47
N GLY A 56 10.09 -2.60 -9.45
CA GLY A 56 9.11 -1.53 -9.42
C GLY A 56 7.67 -2.04 -9.24
N PHE A 57 7.48 -3.13 -8.50
CA PHE A 57 6.13 -3.56 -8.10
C PHE A 57 5.68 -2.89 -6.82
N ILE A 58 6.63 -2.53 -5.97
CA ILE A 58 6.41 -1.95 -4.65
C ILE A 58 7.26 -0.70 -4.52
N GLU A 59 6.67 0.37 -4.02
CA GLU A 59 7.32 1.64 -3.73
C GLU A 59 7.16 1.98 -2.25
N TYR A 60 8.19 2.57 -1.66
CA TYR A 60 8.14 3.10 -0.30
C TYR A 60 7.70 4.54 -0.34
N ILE A 61 6.56 4.83 0.28
CA ILE A 61 5.99 6.17 0.33
C ILE A 61 6.16 6.71 1.75
N ASP A 62 6.72 7.90 1.85
CA ASP A 62 6.82 8.64 3.12
C ASP A 62 5.57 9.50 3.39
N THR A 63 5.53 10.13 4.57
CA THR A 63 4.37 10.94 4.99
C THR A 63 4.13 12.18 4.13
N GLU A 64 5.17 12.77 3.55
CA GLU A 64 5.06 13.98 2.73
C GLU A 64 4.59 13.64 1.31
N GLU A 65 5.10 12.54 0.76
CA GLU A 65 4.65 11.99 -0.52
C GLU A 65 3.19 11.53 -0.44
N GLU A 66 2.79 10.92 0.68
CA GLU A 66 1.43 10.47 0.93
C GLU A 66 0.38 11.58 0.75
N GLU A 67 0.70 12.84 1.08
CA GLU A 67 -0.21 13.98 0.88
C GLU A 67 -0.54 14.27 -0.59
N THR A 68 0.33 13.85 -1.51
CA THR A 68 0.19 14.13 -2.95
C THR A 68 -0.19 12.92 -3.79
N THR A 69 -0.06 11.72 -3.24
CA THR A 69 -0.42 10.47 -3.92
C THR A 69 -1.89 10.13 -3.72
N MET A 70 -2.46 9.34 -4.64
CA MET A 70 -3.81 8.80 -4.49
C MET A 70 -3.74 7.28 -4.31
N ILE A 71 -4.12 6.83 -3.11
CA ILE A 71 -4.02 5.44 -2.68
C ILE A 71 -5.42 4.79 -2.68
N SER A 72 -5.56 3.65 -3.36
CA SER A 72 -6.75 2.80 -3.25
C SER A 72 -6.64 1.83 -2.08
N MET A 73 -7.74 1.60 -1.35
CA MET A 73 -7.76 0.68 -0.21
C MET A 73 -7.78 -0.78 -0.63
N THR A 74 -8.46 -1.09 -1.73
CA THR A 74 -8.58 -2.45 -2.25
C THR A 74 -8.42 -2.51 -3.76
N ILE A 75 -8.09 -3.69 -4.27
CA ILE A 75 -8.02 -3.96 -5.71
C ILE A 75 -9.40 -3.79 -6.38
N ASN A 76 -10.48 -4.02 -5.63
CA ASN A 76 -11.84 -3.84 -6.13
C ASN A 76 -12.12 -2.38 -6.49
N ASP A 77 -11.59 -1.43 -5.72
CA ASP A 77 -11.73 0.00 -5.98
C ASP A 77 -11.09 0.37 -7.33
N LEU A 78 -9.92 -0.20 -7.64
CA LEU A 78 -9.25 -0.05 -8.94
C LEU A 78 -10.06 -0.65 -10.09
N VAL A 79 -10.71 -1.78 -9.86
CA VAL A 79 -11.56 -2.43 -10.86
C VAL A 79 -12.82 -1.62 -11.11
N GLN A 80 -13.46 -1.11 -10.07
CA GLN A 80 -14.64 -0.24 -10.17
C GLN A 80 -14.28 1.05 -10.91
N ALA A 81 -13.16 1.70 -10.55
CA ALA A 81 -12.64 2.86 -11.25
C ALA A 81 -12.40 2.64 -12.75
N ARG A 82 -12.09 1.41 -13.15
CA ARG A 82 -11.90 1.06 -14.56
C ARG A 82 -13.21 0.73 -15.28
N VAL A 83 -14.17 0.10 -14.62
CA VAL A 83 -15.40 -0.41 -15.25
C VAL A 83 -16.49 0.66 -15.28
N ASN A 84 -16.66 1.39 -14.18
CA ASN A 84 -17.65 2.46 -14.01
C ASN A 84 -16.94 3.75 -13.54
N PRO A 85 -16.24 4.48 -14.43
CA PRO A 85 -15.52 5.70 -14.05
C PRO A 85 -16.43 6.77 -13.43
N GLU A 86 -17.66 6.91 -13.92
CA GLU A 86 -18.63 7.90 -13.43
C GLU A 86 -19.09 7.68 -11.98
N GLU A 87 -19.08 6.43 -11.50
CA GLU A 87 -19.45 6.08 -10.12
C GLU A 87 -18.23 5.98 -9.20
N ALA A 88 -17.03 5.97 -9.78
CA ALA A 88 -15.81 5.76 -9.03
C ALA A 88 -15.38 7.03 -8.29
N TYR A 89 -14.83 6.84 -7.09
CA TYR A 89 -14.33 7.95 -6.29
C TYR A 89 -13.16 8.68 -6.96
N SER A 90 -12.28 7.95 -7.66
CA SER A 90 -11.13 8.52 -8.35
C SER A 90 -10.77 7.71 -9.58
N GLU A 91 -10.41 8.42 -10.65
CA GLU A 91 -9.92 7.85 -11.91
C GLU A 91 -8.38 7.89 -12.01
N THR A 92 -7.69 8.42 -10.99
CA THR A 92 -6.24 8.65 -11.03
C THR A 92 -5.52 8.07 -9.80
N TYR A 93 -5.75 6.78 -9.50
CA TYR A 93 -4.99 6.08 -8.46
C TYR A 93 -3.55 5.89 -8.89
N THR A 94 -2.61 6.26 -8.01
CA THR A 94 -1.17 6.09 -8.18
C THR A 94 -0.67 4.83 -7.47
N HIS A 95 -1.29 4.50 -6.35
CA HIS A 95 -0.86 3.43 -5.45
C HIS A 95 -2.05 2.64 -4.93
N CYS A 96 -1.79 1.43 -4.43
CA CYS A 96 -2.78 0.59 -3.76
C CYS A 96 -2.19 0.01 -2.48
N GLU A 97 -3.01 -0.03 -1.43
CA GLU A 97 -2.66 -0.74 -0.21
C GLU A 97 -2.40 -2.22 -0.48
N ILE A 98 -1.41 -2.77 0.23
CA ILE A 98 -1.14 -4.21 0.20
C ILE A 98 -2.26 -4.94 0.95
N HIS A 99 -2.60 -4.45 2.16
CA HIS A 99 -3.74 -4.93 2.93
C HIS A 99 -4.12 -3.92 4.03
N PRO A 100 -5.40 -3.58 4.23
CA PRO A 100 -5.81 -2.58 5.23
C PRO A 100 -5.38 -2.89 6.67
N SER A 101 -5.27 -4.18 7.04
CA SER A 101 -4.85 -4.56 8.40
C SER A 101 -3.41 -4.21 8.74
N LEU A 102 -2.58 -3.82 7.75
CA LEU A 102 -1.20 -3.39 7.99
C LEU A 102 -1.11 -2.05 8.73
N ILE A 103 -2.24 -1.35 8.93
CA ILE A 103 -2.33 -0.20 9.83
C ILE A 103 -2.19 -0.58 11.32
N LEU A 104 -2.42 -1.85 11.66
CA LEU A 104 -2.38 -2.32 13.04
C LEU A 104 -0.95 -2.61 13.50
N GLY A 105 -0.63 -2.18 14.73
CA GLY A 105 0.61 -2.57 15.40
C GLY A 105 0.57 -4.01 15.92
N VAL A 106 1.69 -4.46 16.52
CA VAL A 106 1.87 -5.84 17.00
C VAL A 106 0.78 -6.25 18.00
N CYS A 107 0.53 -5.46 19.05
CA CYS A 107 -0.48 -5.80 20.06
C CYS A 107 -1.92 -5.71 19.52
N ALA A 108 -2.19 -4.86 18.53
CA ALA A 108 -3.51 -4.79 17.93
C ALA A 108 -3.76 -5.94 16.95
N SER A 109 -2.72 -6.49 16.32
CA SER A 109 -2.82 -7.60 15.36
C SER A 109 -3.23 -8.95 15.97
N ILE A 110 -3.11 -9.09 17.30
CA ILE A 110 -3.55 -10.30 18.03
C ILE A 110 -5.02 -10.24 18.47
N ILE A 111 -5.67 -9.08 18.33
CA ILE A 111 -7.07 -8.91 18.71
C ILE A 111 -7.94 -9.51 17.60
N PRO A 112 -8.75 -10.55 17.88
CA PRO A 112 -9.66 -11.09 16.88
C PRO A 112 -10.76 -10.06 16.57
N PHE A 113 -11.02 -9.84 15.28
CA PHE A 113 -12.06 -8.93 14.77
C PHE A 113 -12.02 -7.53 15.44
N PRO A 114 -10.89 -6.80 15.36
CA PRO A 114 -10.73 -5.52 16.03
C PRO A 114 -11.68 -4.44 15.48
N ASP A 115 -12.15 -4.62 14.25
CA ASP A 115 -13.13 -3.80 13.55
C ASP A 115 -14.56 -3.93 14.11
N HIS A 116 -14.86 -5.00 14.84
CA HIS A 116 -16.16 -5.25 15.47
C HIS A 116 -16.21 -4.79 16.93
N ASN A 117 -15.10 -4.27 17.45
CA ASN A 117 -14.98 -3.79 18.84
C ASN A 117 -15.01 -2.26 18.91
N GLN A 118 -15.48 -1.74 20.05
CA GLN A 118 -15.32 -0.32 20.34
C GLN A 118 -13.84 0.02 20.51
N SER A 119 -13.38 1.12 19.92
CA SER A 119 -11.96 1.52 19.92
C SER A 119 -11.29 1.59 21.30
N PRO A 120 -11.96 1.98 22.42
CA PRO A 120 -11.33 1.95 23.73
C PRO A 120 -11.00 0.53 24.19
N ARG A 121 -11.82 -0.48 23.84
CA ARG A 121 -11.56 -1.89 24.20
C ARG A 121 -10.30 -2.42 23.53
N ASN A 122 -10.09 -2.08 22.27
CA ASN A 122 -8.87 -2.44 21.55
C ASN A 122 -7.63 -1.79 22.19
N THR A 123 -7.77 -0.55 22.67
CA THR A 123 -6.69 0.16 23.37
C THR A 123 -6.34 -0.52 24.68
N TYR A 124 -7.34 -0.89 25.49
CA TYR A 124 -7.10 -1.61 26.76
C TYR A 124 -6.47 -2.98 26.56
N GLN A 125 -6.81 -3.68 25.48
CA GLN A 125 -6.25 -4.99 25.16
C GLN A 125 -4.81 -4.90 24.61
N SER A 126 -4.42 -3.73 24.10
CA SER A 126 -3.10 -3.51 23.50
C SER A 126 -2.05 -3.01 24.49
N ALA A 127 -2.47 -2.58 25.69
CA ALA A 127 -1.63 -2.12 26.79
C ALA A 127 -1.12 -3.28 27.63
#